data_AF-A0A957MUN0-F1
#
_entry.id   AF-A0A957MUN0-F1
#
_cell.length_a   1.000
_cell.length_b   1.000
_cell.length_c   1.000
_cell.angle_alpha   90.00
_cell.angle_beta   90.00
_cell.angle_gamma   90.00
#
_symmetry.space_group_name_H-M   'P 1'
#
loop_
_entity.id
_entity.type
_entity.pdbx_description
1 polymer ?
#
loop_
_entity_poly.entity_id
_entity_poly.type
_entity_poly.pdbx_seq_one_letter_code
_entity_poly.pdbx_strand_id
1 'polypeptide(L)'
;MVTMPNTIDVSISLPQDLYEHLQSVAQAADQPLPDLLVQILRAGAPPDWTQAPAALQDELAALHALDDADLAEIAQSERSAGEVTRHEGLQEKNVDRALSASERAELAALEAAADRFAWRRNHAIALLRWRGYEQPEKAGGDL
;
A
#
# COMPACT_ATOMS: atom_id res chain seq x y z
N MET A 1 -4.40 -16.55 28.02
CA MET A 1 -3.45 -15.43 28.11
C MET A 1 -3.99 -14.30 27.26
N VAL A 2 -4.43 -13.20 27.87
CA VAL A 2 -4.83 -12.00 27.14
C VAL A 2 -3.56 -11.22 26.87
N THR A 3 -3.13 -11.16 25.61
CA THR A 3 -2.02 -10.31 25.19
C THR A 3 -2.43 -8.87 25.44
N MET A 4 -1.87 -8.22 26.46
CA MET A 4 -2.04 -6.79 26.63
C MET A 4 -1.42 -6.10 25.40
N PRO A 5 -2.15 -5.22 24.70
CA PRO A 5 -1.54 -4.44 23.62
C PRO A 5 -0.40 -3.62 24.22
N ASN A 6 0.74 -3.60 23.54
CA ASN A 6 1.85 -2.74 23.91
C ASN A 6 1.45 -1.29 23.61
N THR A 7 0.96 -0.57 24.62
CA THR A 7 0.45 0.80 24.47
C THR A 7 1.52 1.80 24.93
N ILE A 8 1.69 2.88 24.15
CA ILE A 8 2.57 4.01 24.47
C ILE A 8 1.69 5.25 24.61
N ASP A 9 1.78 5.94 25.74
CA ASP A 9 1.07 7.20 25.96
C ASP A 9 1.82 8.36 25.30
N VAL A 10 1.10 9.12 24.48
CA VAL A 10 1.60 10.32 23.80
C VAL A 10 0.75 11.51 24.23
N SER A 11 1.38 12.57 24.74
CA SER A 11 0.70 13.82 25.08
C SER A 11 0.71 14.76 23.88
N ILE A 12 -0.47 15.20 23.44
CA ILE A 12 -0.64 16.14 22.34
C ILE A 12 -1.39 17.38 22.83
N SER A 13 -1.02 18.55 22.31
CA SER A 13 -1.76 19.79 22.56
C SER A 13 -2.77 20.00 21.44
N LEU A 14 -4.06 20.02 21.79
CA LEU A 14 -5.15 20.23 20.84
C LEU A 14 -5.71 21.65 20.98
N PRO A 15 -6.05 22.34 19.87
CA PRO A 15 -6.88 23.53 19.91
C PRO A 15 -8.20 23.23 20.65
N GLN A 16 -8.66 24.18 21.48
CA GLN A 16 -9.82 23.99 22.33
C GLN A 16 -11.09 23.70 21.52
N ASP A 17 -11.29 24.41 20.42
CA ASP A 17 -12.38 24.23 19.46
C ASP A 17 -12.39 22.83 18.87
N LEU A 18 -11.23 22.29 18.50
CA LEU A 18 -11.11 20.92 18.00
C LEU A 18 -11.45 19.89 19.09
N TYR A 19 -10.98 20.10 20.32
CA TYR A 19 -11.30 19.22 21.44
C TYR A 19 -12.82 19.18 21.72
N GLU A 20 -13.48 20.34 21.79
CA GLU A 20 -14.92 20.45 22.04
C GLU A 20 -15.73 19.76 20.92
N HIS A 21 -15.32 19.93 19.66
CA HIS A 21 -15.95 19.25 18.53
C HIS A 21 -15.81 17.72 18.62
N LEU A 22 -14.59 17.22 18.86
CA LEU A 22 -14.33 15.78 18.99
C LEU A 22 -15.05 15.16 20.20
N GLN A 23 -15.15 15.91 21.31
CA GLN A 23 -15.90 15.49 22.48
C GLN A 23 -17.40 15.36 22.19
N SER A 24 -17.97 16.29 21.42
CA SER A 24 -19.37 16.22 20.99
C SER A 24 -19.63 15.00 20.08
N VAL A 25 -18.73 14.74 19.13
CA VAL A 25 -18.81 13.55 18.27
C VAL A 25 -18.72 12.26 19.08
N ALA A 26 -17.79 12.19 20.04
CA ALA A 26 -17.62 11.03 20.92
C ALA A 26 -18.88 10.73 21.73
N GLN A 27 -19.52 11.78 22.28
CA GLN A 27 -20.80 11.66 23.00
C GLN A 27 -21.93 11.18 22.09
N ALA A 28 -22.03 11.73 20.87
CA ALA A 28 -23.04 11.32 19.90
C ALA A 28 -22.84 9.86 19.42
N ALA A 29 -21.60 9.40 19.36
CA ALA A 29 -21.23 8.03 18.99
C ALA A 29 -21.26 7.05 20.18
N ASP A 30 -21.59 7.51 21.40
CA ASP A 30 -21.53 6.74 22.65
C ASP A 30 -20.19 6.01 22.84
N GLN A 31 -19.09 6.68 22.50
CA GLN A 31 -17.73 6.14 22.54
C GLN A 31 -16.82 7.05 23.35
N PRO A 32 -15.88 6.52 24.16
CA PRO A 32 -14.92 7.35 24.87
C PRO A 32 -13.99 8.09 23.88
N LEU A 33 -13.69 9.35 24.18
CA LEU A 33 -12.86 10.22 23.34
C LEU A 33 -11.50 9.59 22.95
N PRO A 34 -10.75 8.92 23.86
CA PRO A 34 -9.50 8.25 23.48
C PRO A 34 -9.66 7.20 22.37
N ASP A 35 -10.74 6.41 22.40
CA ASP A 35 -10.98 5.39 21.38
C ASP A 35 -11.32 6.04 20.02
N LEU A 36 -12.10 7.13 20.05
CA LEU A 36 -12.40 7.90 18.85
C LEU A 36 -11.12 8.51 18.25
N LEU A 37 -10.24 9.07 19.10
CA LEU A 37 -8.95 9.60 18.66
C LEU A 37 -8.08 8.53 18.03
N VAL A 38 -7.97 7.35 18.65
CA VAL A 38 -7.23 6.21 18.07
C VAL A 38 -7.82 5.79 16.73
N GLN A 39 -9.15 5.76 16.60
CA GLN A 39 -9.81 5.44 15.34
C GLN A 39 -9.49 6.46 14.25
N ILE A 40 -9.60 7.76 14.55
CA ILE A 40 -9.27 8.84 13.61
C ILE A 40 -7.79 8.78 13.21
N LEU A 41 -6.90 8.58 14.17
CA LEU A 41 -5.46 8.45 13.92
C LEU A 41 -5.15 7.23 13.04
N ARG A 42 -5.82 6.09 13.25
CA ARG A 42 -5.67 4.91 12.39
C ARG A 42 -6.19 5.17 10.97
N ALA A 43 -7.32 5.87 10.84
CA ALA A 43 -7.90 6.20 9.54
C ALA A 43 -7.05 7.20 8.75
N GLY A 44 -6.39 8.13 9.45
CA GLY A 44 -5.49 9.13 8.85
C GLY A 44 -4.02 8.70 8.82
N ALA A 45 -3.69 7.48 9.25
CA ALA A 45 -2.31 7.01 9.28
C ALA A 45 -1.78 6.79 7.86
N PRO A 46 -0.47 7.04 7.63
CA PRO A 46 0.15 6.66 6.37
C PRO A 46 0.08 5.14 6.18
N PRO A 47 0.09 4.67 4.91
CA PRO A 47 -0.02 3.25 4.61
C PRO A 47 1.11 2.45 5.27
N ASP A 48 0.75 1.41 6.01
CA ASP A 48 1.68 0.53 6.71
C ASP A 48 2.39 -0.41 5.74
N TRP A 49 3.72 -0.35 5.70
CA TRP A 49 4.56 -1.25 4.91
C TRP A 49 5.06 -2.46 5.69
N THR A 50 4.88 -2.51 7.01
CA THR A 50 5.37 -3.61 7.86
C THR A 50 4.65 -4.93 7.62
N GLN A 51 3.47 -4.90 7.00
CA GLN A 51 2.72 -6.08 6.57
C GLN A 51 3.28 -6.73 5.28
N ALA A 52 4.16 -6.04 4.55
CA ALA A 52 4.79 -6.60 3.36
C ALA A 52 5.85 -7.66 3.73
N PRO A 53 6.21 -8.56 2.79
CA PRO A 53 7.33 -9.48 2.97
C PRO A 53 8.60 -8.73 3.37
N ALA A 54 9.39 -9.29 4.31
CA ALA A 54 10.57 -8.63 4.87
C ALA A 54 11.55 -8.11 3.80
N ALA A 55 11.71 -8.84 2.69
CA ALA A 55 12.56 -8.46 1.56
C ALA A 55 12.12 -7.17 0.84
N LEU A 56 10.88 -6.72 1.02
CA LEU A 56 10.30 -5.53 0.40
C LEU A 56 10.13 -4.37 1.38
N GLN A 57 10.24 -4.60 2.69
CA GLN A 57 9.91 -3.57 3.68
C GLN A 57 10.80 -2.34 3.55
N ASP A 58 12.12 -2.51 3.39
CA ASP A 58 13.05 -1.39 3.22
C ASP A 58 12.78 -0.59 1.94
N GLU A 59 12.43 -1.29 0.85
CA GLU A 59 12.08 -0.65 -0.41
C GLU A 59 10.78 0.15 -0.30
N LEU A 60 9.75 -0.40 0.36
CA LEU A 60 8.47 0.29 0.55
C LEU A 60 8.61 1.46 1.52
N ALA A 61 9.42 1.32 2.57
CA ALA A 61 9.75 2.40 3.50
C ALA A 61 10.39 3.58 2.76
N ALA A 62 11.30 3.31 1.82
CA ALA A 62 11.96 4.35 1.04
C ALA A 62 10.98 5.17 0.18
N LEU A 63 9.82 4.63 -0.19
CA LEU A 63 8.79 5.37 -0.94
C LEU A 63 8.21 6.55 -0.15
N HIS A 64 8.21 6.49 1.20
CA HIS A 64 7.70 7.60 2.03
C HIS A 64 8.53 8.87 1.89
N ALA A 65 9.80 8.75 1.50
CA ALA A 65 10.72 9.87 1.30
C ALA A 65 10.63 10.51 -0.10
N LEU A 66 9.95 9.85 -1.05
CA LEU A 66 9.77 10.37 -2.40
C LEU A 66 8.75 11.52 -2.43
N ASP A 67 8.94 12.42 -3.39
CA ASP A 67 7.96 13.45 -3.69
C ASP A 67 6.76 12.87 -4.48
N ASP A 68 5.75 13.70 -4.70
CA ASP A 68 4.51 13.25 -5.34
C ASP A 68 4.68 12.97 -6.83
N ALA A 69 5.67 13.59 -7.50
CA ALA A 69 5.94 13.36 -8.91
C ALA A 69 6.59 11.98 -9.12
N ASP A 70 7.60 11.66 -8.32
CA ASP A 70 8.27 10.36 -8.33
C ASP A 70 7.29 9.22 -7.97
N LEU A 71 6.43 9.45 -6.97
CA LEU A 71 5.38 8.50 -6.61
C LEU A 71 4.35 8.34 -7.74
N ALA A 72 4.00 9.42 -8.43
CA ALA A 72 3.07 9.37 -9.56
C ALA A 72 3.64 8.59 -10.74
N GLU A 73 4.94 8.69 -11.02
CA GLU A 73 5.61 7.88 -12.04
C GLU A 73 5.52 6.40 -11.69
N ILE A 74 5.83 6.02 -10.44
CA ILE A 74 5.73 4.63 -9.97
C ILE A 74 4.28 4.14 -10.04
N ALA A 75 3.30 4.95 -9.62
CA ALA A 75 1.88 4.61 -9.65
C ALA A 75 1.34 4.38 -11.07
N GLN A 76 1.88 5.11 -12.05
CA GLN A 76 1.48 5.02 -13.46
C GLN A 76 2.30 4.01 -14.25
N SER A 77 3.41 3.50 -13.69
CA SER A 77 4.22 2.48 -14.35
C SER A 77 3.42 1.24 -14.70
N GLU A 78 3.83 0.60 -15.79
CA GLU A 78 3.29 -0.67 -16.28
C GLU A 78 4.42 -1.70 -16.38
N ARG A 79 4.05 -2.99 -16.28
CA ARG A 79 5.01 -4.07 -16.51
C ARG A 79 5.44 -4.09 -17.97
N SER A 80 6.66 -4.55 -18.22
CA SER A 80 7.15 -4.70 -19.58
C SER A 80 6.27 -5.71 -20.34
N ALA A 81 5.83 -5.32 -21.54
CA ALA A 81 5.03 -6.22 -22.39
C ALA A 81 5.77 -7.53 -22.69
N GLY A 82 7.10 -7.49 -22.84
CA GLY A 82 7.92 -8.68 -23.06
C GLY A 82 7.92 -9.64 -21.86
N GLU A 83 7.95 -9.12 -20.63
CA GLU A 83 7.88 -9.94 -19.41
C GLU A 83 6.50 -10.58 -19.26
N VAL A 84 5.43 -9.84 -19.58
CA VAL A 84 4.05 -10.35 -19.55
C VAL A 84 3.87 -11.47 -20.56
N THR A 85 4.24 -11.25 -21.83
CA THR A 85 4.15 -12.27 -22.88
C THR A 85 5.01 -13.50 -22.56
N ARG A 86 6.21 -13.30 -22.00
CA ARG A 86 7.09 -14.41 -21.60
C ARG A 86 6.47 -15.23 -20.48
N HIS A 87 5.89 -14.57 -19.49
CA HIS A 87 5.20 -15.22 -18.38
C HIS A 87 4.00 -16.05 -18.87
N GLU A 88 3.16 -15.51 -19.74
CA GLU A 88 2.02 -16.21 -20.34
C GLU A 88 2.47 -17.48 -21.10
N GLY A 89 3.48 -17.37 -21.96
CA GLY A 89 4.00 -18.52 -22.71
C GLY A 89 4.60 -19.61 -21.80
N LEU A 90 5.24 -19.23 -20.69
CA LEU A 90 5.74 -20.19 -19.70
C LEU A 90 4.60 -20.83 -18.90
N GLN A 91 3.53 -20.10 -18.60
CA GLN A 91 2.35 -20.65 -17.93
C GLN A 91 1.62 -21.69 -18.81
N GLU A 92 1.42 -21.39 -20.09
CA GLU A 92 0.85 -22.34 -21.06
C GLU A 92 1.68 -23.63 -21.12
N LYS A 93 3.00 -23.50 -21.24
CA LYS A 93 3.92 -24.65 -21.26
C LYS A 93 3.97 -25.43 -19.93
N ASN A 94 3.67 -24.77 -18.80
CA ASN A 94 3.57 -25.41 -17.49
C ASN A 94 2.34 -26.31 -17.37
N VAL A 95 1.20 -25.90 -17.94
CA VAL A 95 -0.03 -26.72 -17.99
C VAL A 95 0.26 -28.06 -18.68
N ASP A 96 1.05 -28.03 -19.76
CA ASP A 96 1.47 -29.22 -20.50
C ASP A 96 2.57 -30.04 -19.80
N ARG A 97 2.99 -29.65 -18.57
CA ARG A 97 4.10 -30.23 -17.79
C ARG A 97 5.43 -30.29 -18.55
N ALA A 98 5.62 -29.41 -19.53
CA ALA A 98 6.74 -29.45 -20.46
C ALA A 98 7.89 -28.50 -20.11
N LEU A 99 7.84 -27.83 -18.94
CA LEU A 99 8.91 -26.93 -18.53
C LEU A 99 10.21 -27.70 -18.23
N SER A 100 11.32 -27.16 -18.70
CA SER A 100 12.66 -27.52 -18.22
C SER A 100 12.93 -26.95 -16.83
N ALA A 101 14.02 -27.36 -16.19
CA ALA A 101 14.42 -26.79 -14.90
C ALA A 101 14.73 -25.28 -15.01
N SER A 102 15.38 -24.86 -16.10
CA SER A 102 15.67 -23.45 -16.37
C SER A 102 14.40 -22.62 -16.53
N GLU A 103 13.42 -23.15 -17.26
CA GLU A 103 12.16 -22.43 -17.49
C GLU A 103 11.29 -22.34 -16.23
N ARG A 104 11.36 -23.34 -15.33
CA ARG A 104 10.72 -23.24 -14.00
C ARG A 104 11.35 -22.14 -13.14
N ALA A 105 12.67 -22.04 -13.16
CA ALA A 105 13.38 -20.99 -12.44
C ALA A 105 13.06 -19.60 -13.02
N GLU A 106 12.96 -19.49 -14.33
CA GLU A 106 12.54 -18.27 -15.02
C GLU A 106 11.10 -17.87 -14.66
N LEU A 107 10.16 -18.81 -14.67
CA LEU A 107 8.77 -18.56 -14.27
C LEU A 107 8.69 -18.04 -12.84
N ALA A 108 9.38 -18.69 -11.90
CA ALA A 108 9.41 -18.24 -10.50
C ALA A 108 10.02 -16.83 -10.34
N ALA A 109 11.05 -16.50 -11.13
CA ALA A 109 11.63 -15.16 -11.13
C ALA A 109 10.67 -14.09 -11.67
N LEU A 110 9.92 -14.41 -12.74
CA LEU A 110 8.91 -13.52 -13.30
C LEU A 110 7.73 -13.28 -12.35
N GLU A 111 7.31 -14.30 -11.62
CA GLU A 111 6.27 -14.19 -10.57
C GLU A 111 6.76 -13.31 -9.42
N ALA A 112 7.97 -13.55 -8.91
CA ALA A 112 8.54 -12.73 -7.84
C ALA A 112 8.72 -11.25 -8.27
N ALA A 113 9.12 -11.00 -9.52
CA ALA A 113 9.21 -9.67 -10.08
C ALA A 113 7.83 -8.99 -10.22
N ALA A 114 6.81 -9.76 -10.62
CA ALA A 114 5.42 -9.28 -10.70
C ALA A 114 4.89 -8.85 -9.34
N ASP A 115 5.09 -9.68 -8.31
CA ASP A 115 4.64 -9.40 -6.95
C ASP A 115 5.34 -8.16 -6.40
N ARG A 116 6.67 -8.08 -6.55
CA ARG A 116 7.44 -6.90 -6.14
C ARG A 116 6.94 -5.62 -6.82
N PHE A 117 6.69 -5.68 -8.13
CA PHE A 117 6.13 -4.56 -8.88
C PHE A 117 4.76 -4.15 -8.34
N ALA A 118 3.86 -5.11 -8.10
CA ALA A 118 2.53 -4.85 -7.55
C ALA A 118 2.59 -4.20 -6.17
N TRP A 119 3.47 -4.69 -5.28
CA TRP A 119 3.70 -4.10 -3.96
C TRP A 119 4.14 -2.64 -4.07
N ARG A 120 5.19 -2.36 -4.84
CA ARG A 120 5.74 -1.01 -5.01
C ARG A 120 4.70 -0.06 -5.60
N ARG A 121 4.01 -0.46 -6.66
CA ARG A 121 3.00 0.35 -7.35
C ARG A 121 1.79 0.64 -6.46
N ASN A 122 1.23 -0.38 -5.80
CA ASN A 122 0.06 -0.20 -4.95
C ASN A 122 0.37 0.64 -3.72
N HIS A 123 1.58 0.51 -3.16
CA HIS A 123 2.02 1.34 -2.03
C HIS A 123 2.18 2.81 -2.44
N ALA A 124 2.74 3.08 -3.62
CA ALA A 124 2.82 4.45 -4.16
C ALA A 124 1.42 5.07 -4.36
N ILE A 125 0.46 4.31 -4.88
CA ILE A 125 -0.94 4.76 -5.01
C ILE A 125 -1.56 5.07 -3.64
N ALA A 126 -1.33 4.21 -2.64
CA ALA A 126 -1.84 4.43 -1.28
C ALA A 126 -1.22 5.69 -0.64
N LEU A 127 0.07 5.94 -0.86
CA LEU A 127 0.77 7.14 -0.40
C LEU A 127 0.19 8.41 -1.03
N LEU A 128 0.00 8.42 -2.34
CA LEU A 128 -0.60 9.56 -3.04
C LEU A 128 -2.00 9.87 -2.51
N ARG A 129 -2.85 8.84 -2.33
CA ARG A 129 -4.19 9.01 -1.75
C ARG A 129 -4.14 9.56 -0.33
N TRP A 130 -3.22 9.07 0.50
CA TRP A 130 -3.03 9.56 1.86
C TRP A 130 -2.57 11.03 1.88
N ARG A 131 -1.75 11.46 0.91
CA ARG A 131 -1.31 12.86 0.74
C ARG A 131 -2.38 13.78 0.12
N GLY A 132 -3.56 13.25 -0.22
CA GLY A 132 -4.64 14.03 -0.83
C GLY A 132 -4.52 14.22 -2.34
N TYR A 133 -3.65 13.47 -3.02
CA TYR A 133 -3.60 13.44 -4.48
C TYR A 133 -4.67 12.48 -5.02
N GLU A 134 -5.69 13.04 -5.69
CA GLU A 134 -6.56 12.25 -6.54
C GLU A 134 -5.77 11.76 -7.75
N GLN A 135 -5.83 10.46 -8.05
CA GLN A 135 -5.21 9.93 -9.27
C GLN A 135 -5.75 10.74 -10.46
N PRO A 136 -4.90 11.23 -11.38
CA PRO A 136 -5.43 11.83 -12.59
C PRO A 136 -6.32 10.78 -13.26
N GLU A 137 -7.60 11.14 -13.42
CA GLU A 137 -8.56 10.37 -14.18
C GLU A 137 -7.89 10.03 -15.52
N LYS A 138 -7.85 8.74 -15.88
CA LYS A 138 -7.37 8.35 -17.22
C LYS A 138 -8.23 9.12 -18.21
N ALA A 139 -7.64 10.13 -18.87
CA ALA A 139 -8.29 10.83 -19.97
C ALA A 139 -8.85 9.77 -20.93
N GLY A 140 -10.15 9.89 -21.21
CA GLY A 140 -10.94 8.88 -21.91
C GLY A 140 -10.21 8.29 -23.12
N GLY A 141 -10.09 6.98 -23.12
CA GLY A 141 -9.86 6.22 -24.34
C GLY A 141 -11.18 6.13 -25.09
N ASP A 142 -11.50 7.16 -25.87
CA ASP A 142 -12.36 6.99 -27.05
C ASP A 142 -11.55 6.16 -28.07
N LEU A 143 -11.93 4.89 -28.24
CA LEU A 143 -11.88 4.15 -29.51
C LEU A 143 -12.97 3.07 -29.52
#